data_AF-A0A962W1Y3-F1
#
_entry.id   AF-A0A962W1Y3-F1
#
_cell.length_a   1.000
_cell.length_b   1.000
_cell.length_c   1.000
_cell.angle_alpha   90.00
_cell.angle_beta   90.00
_cell.angle_gamma   90.00
#
_symmetry.space_group_name_H-M   'P 1'
#
loop_
_entity.id
_entity.type
_entity.pdbx_description
1 polymer ?
#
loop_
_entity_poly.entity_id
_entity_poly.type
_entity_poly.pdbx_seq_one_letter_code
_entity_poly.pdbx_strand_id
1 'polypeptide(L)'
;ARKGDWALAMDLIYNDFSSERGRIRTVQGPGGNEPLPIDTNVNVDIKVLIWQSIGSYTAVRNASGTLDVFGGVRYLGLKTSTDFNFSGPNGVLGRSGGSSDKINVWDGIVGVRGAVQLGENSNWFMPYYLDVGAGNYSNWTWQAWTGVGYRFGWGDLVLAYRNLTYSTSGDEVIQDMRMTGPALGATFRW
;
A
#
# COMPACT_ATOMS: atom_id res chain seq x y z
N ALA A 1 5.74 19.84 7.15
CA ALA A 1 6.34 21.04 7.79
C ALA A 1 7.72 20.68 8.34
N ARG A 2 8.69 21.60 8.29
CA ARG A 2 10.05 21.38 8.82
C ARG A 2 10.46 22.53 9.73
N LYS A 3 11.13 22.21 10.85
CA LYS A 3 11.74 23.18 11.76
C LYS A 3 13.09 22.62 12.21
N GLY A 4 14.18 23.18 11.68
CA GLY A 4 15.53 22.62 11.87
C GLY A 4 15.61 21.18 11.33
N ASP A 5 16.13 20.28 12.15
CA ASP A 5 16.25 18.86 11.80
C ASP A 5 14.97 18.05 12.02
N TRP A 6 13.92 18.66 12.59
CA TRP A 6 12.63 18.01 12.77
C TRP A 6 11.72 18.29 11.58
N ALA A 7 11.03 17.25 11.11
CA ALA A 7 9.99 17.39 10.09
C ALA A 7 8.77 16.51 10.39
N LEU A 8 7.59 17.05 10.09
CA LEU A 8 6.31 16.36 10.08
C LEU A 8 5.85 16.19 8.64
N ALA A 9 5.46 14.98 8.27
CA ALA A 9 4.92 14.65 6.96
C ALA A 9 3.65 13.80 7.08
N MET A 10 2.76 13.97 6.11
CA MET A 10 1.53 13.21 5.97
C MET A 10 1.45 12.70 4.53
N ASP A 11 1.03 11.46 4.36
CA ASP A 11 0.82 10.78 3.07
C ASP A 11 -0.61 10.22 3.04
N LEU A 12 -1.27 10.34 1.90
CA LEU A 12 -2.64 9.87 1.67
C LEU A 12 -2.69 9.21 0.30
N ILE A 13 -3.08 7.93 0.28
CA ILE A 13 -3.14 7.11 -0.92
C ILE A 13 -4.53 6.50 -1.02
N TYR A 14 -5.16 6.66 -2.17
CA TYR A 14 -6.43 6.02 -2.49
C TYR A 14 -6.27 5.17 -3.73
N ASN A 15 -6.67 3.91 -3.65
CA ASN A 15 -6.72 2.99 -4.79
C ASN A 15 -8.12 2.41 -4.90
N ASP A 16 -8.63 2.37 -6.13
CA ASP A 16 -9.91 1.76 -6.48
C ASP A 16 -9.62 0.70 -7.54
N PHE A 17 -9.78 -0.57 -7.16
CA PHE A 17 -9.58 -1.72 -8.04
C PHE A 17 -10.91 -2.24 -8.59
N SER A 18 -11.94 -1.39 -8.69
CA SER A 18 -13.17 -1.76 -9.39
C SER A 18 -12.85 -2.17 -10.84
N SER A 19 -13.27 -3.38 -11.22
CA SER A 19 -13.06 -4.09 -12.51
C SER A 19 -11.90 -5.09 -12.67
N GLU A 20 -11.15 -5.45 -11.62
CA GLU A 20 -10.19 -6.56 -11.74
C GLU A 20 -10.89 -7.94 -11.73
N ARG A 21 -10.76 -8.70 -12.82
CA ARG A 21 -11.29 -10.07 -12.94
C ARG A 21 -10.49 -11.02 -12.03
N GLY A 22 -10.95 -11.21 -10.80
CA GLY A 22 -10.37 -12.19 -9.89
C GLY A 22 -10.62 -13.62 -10.38
N ARG A 23 -9.57 -14.41 -10.62
CA ARG A 23 -9.68 -15.87 -10.80
C ARG A 23 -9.51 -16.55 -9.44
N ILE A 24 -10.61 -16.95 -8.82
CA ILE A 24 -10.57 -17.87 -7.67
C ILE A 24 -10.19 -19.25 -8.22
N ARG A 25 -9.03 -19.79 -7.82
CA ARG A 25 -8.54 -21.08 -8.34
C ARG A 25 -8.98 -22.30 -7.52
N THR A 26 -9.50 -22.12 -6.30
CA THR A 26 -9.90 -23.22 -5.43
C THR A 26 -10.96 -22.77 -4.42
N VAL A 27 -12.02 -23.56 -4.27
CA VAL A 27 -13.00 -23.44 -3.17
C VAL A 27 -12.91 -24.72 -2.36
N GLN A 28 -12.76 -24.61 -1.03
CA GLN A 28 -12.65 -25.76 -0.14
C GLN A 28 -14.04 -26.13 0.38
N GLY A 29 -14.55 -27.30 0.01
CA GLY A 29 -15.85 -27.82 0.45
C GLY A 29 -15.72 -28.88 1.55
N PRO A 30 -16.84 -29.32 2.15
CA PRO A 30 -16.87 -30.33 3.23
C PRO A 30 -16.26 -31.70 2.86
N GLY A 31 -15.95 -31.93 1.59
CA GLY A 31 -15.36 -33.16 1.05
C GLY A 31 -13.87 -33.07 0.68
N GLY A 32 -13.19 -31.96 0.98
CA GLY A 32 -11.79 -31.75 0.59
C GLY A 32 -11.60 -30.94 -0.71
N ASN A 33 -10.34 -30.83 -1.16
CA ASN A 33 -9.91 -30.02 -2.30
C ASN A 33 -10.44 -30.59 -3.63
N GLU A 34 -11.68 -30.29 -4.00
CA GLU A 34 -12.20 -30.62 -5.32
C GLU A 34 -11.98 -29.46 -6.30
N PRO A 35 -11.20 -29.66 -7.39
CA PRO A 35 -11.01 -28.66 -8.43
C PRO A 35 -12.29 -28.60 -9.28
N LEU A 36 -13.33 -27.92 -8.80
CA LEU A 36 -14.48 -27.59 -9.63
C LEU A 36 -14.08 -26.43 -10.56
N PRO A 37 -14.12 -26.59 -11.89
CA PRO A 37 -13.96 -25.49 -12.83
C PRO A 37 -15.26 -24.70 -12.86
N ILE A 38 -15.55 -23.95 -11.79
CA ILE A 38 -16.63 -22.97 -11.78
C ILE A 38 -16.03 -21.69 -12.36
N ASP A 39 -16.28 -21.46 -13.64
CA ASP A 39 -16.00 -20.19 -14.33
C ASP A 39 -17.02 -19.15 -13.85
N THR A 40 -16.89 -18.74 -12.59
CA THR A 40 -17.70 -17.68 -11.98
C THR A 40 -17.04 -16.35 -12.24
N ASN A 41 -17.68 -15.50 -13.03
CA ASN A 41 -17.39 -14.06 -13.08
C ASN A 41 -17.71 -13.46 -11.71
N VAL A 42 -16.71 -13.45 -10.82
CA VAL A 42 -16.79 -12.74 -9.55
C VAL A 42 -16.28 -11.34 -9.79
N ASN A 43 -17.18 -10.35 -9.75
CA ASN A 43 -16.78 -8.96 -9.68
C ASN A 43 -16.41 -8.66 -8.23
N VAL A 44 -15.12 -8.54 -7.95
CA VAL A 44 -14.61 -8.14 -6.64
C VAL A 44 -14.23 -6.67 -6.74
N ASP A 45 -14.96 -5.81 -6.04
CA ASP A 45 -14.61 -4.40 -5.93
C ASP A 45 -13.80 -4.18 -4.64
N ILE A 46 -12.52 -3.84 -4.80
CA ILE A 46 -11.61 -3.56 -3.67
C ILE A 46 -11.27 -2.07 -3.66
N LYS A 47 -11.56 -1.39 -2.55
CA LYS A 47 -11.15 0.00 -2.31
C LYS A 47 -10.20 0.06 -1.14
N VAL A 48 -9.09 0.75 -1.35
CA VAL A 48 -8.00 0.88 -0.38
C VAL A 48 -7.73 2.35 -0.10
N LEU A 49 -7.81 2.74 1.17
CA LEU A 49 -7.39 4.04 1.66
C LEU A 49 -6.24 3.85 2.64
N ILE A 50 -5.09 4.44 2.34
CA ILE A 50 -3.95 4.46 3.25
C ILE A 50 -3.71 5.90 3.66
N TRP A 51 -3.66 6.13 4.97
CA TRP A 51 -3.24 7.40 5.53
C TRP A 51 -2.03 7.16 6.43
N GLN A 52 -1.03 8.03 6.32
CA GLN A 52 0.17 7.91 7.12
C GLN A 52 0.58 9.28 7.63
N SER A 53 0.95 9.35 8.90
CA SER A 53 1.55 10.53 9.52
C SER A 53 2.83 10.16 10.21
N ILE A 54 3.92 10.87 9.90
CA ILE A 54 5.25 10.62 10.46
C ILE A 54 5.87 11.89 11.02
N GLY A 55 6.55 11.74 12.16
CA GLY A 55 7.53 12.67 12.69
C GLY A 55 8.92 12.13 12.44
N SER A 56 9.81 12.98 11.92
CA SER A 56 11.15 12.60 11.49
C SER A 56 12.21 13.55 12.05
N TYR A 57 13.41 13.00 12.26
CA TYR A 57 14.60 13.71 12.68
C TYR A 57 15.75 13.41 11.70
N THR A 58 16.39 14.46 11.18
CA THR A 58 17.55 14.31 10.29
C THR A 58 18.78 13.91 11.09
N ALA A 59 19.17 12.64 10.99
CA ALA A 59 20.35 12.09 11.63
C ALA A 59 21.64 12.42 10.87
N VAL A 60 21.57 12.50 9.54
CA VAL A 60 22.73 12.83 8.69
C VAL A 60 22.32 13.82 7.62
N ARG A 61 23.11 14.88 7.46
CA ARG A 61 23.00 15.86 6.38
C ARG A 61 24.39 16.22 5.87
N ASN A 62 24.64 15.95 4.60
CA ASN A 62 25.87 16.34 3.93
C ASN A 62 25.60 16.70 2.45
N ALA A 63 26.64 17.03 1.70
CA ALA A 63 26.52 17.35 0.27
C ALA A 63 26.02 16.18 -0.58
N SER A 64 26.25 14.94 -0.14
CA SER A 64 25.85 13.72 -0.86
C SER A 64 24.39 13.32 -0.58
N GLY A 65 23.75 13.83 0.49
CA GLY A 65 22.37 13.48 0.80
C GLY A 65 21.93 13.72 2.24
N THR A 66 20.76 13.16 2.54
CA THR A 66 20.12 13.24 3.86
C THR A 66 19.64 11.87 4.30
N LEU A 67 19.80 11.56 5.60
CA LEU A 67 19.19 10.42 6.26
C LEU A 67 18.33 10.93 7.42
N ASP A 68 17.03 10.68 7.33
CA ASP A 68 16.06 10.95 8.38
C ASP A 68 15.60 9.64 9.00
N VAL A 69 15.62 9.55 10.32
CA VAL A 69 14.91 8.50 11.07
C VAL A 69 13.53 9.02 11.42
N PHE A 70 12.51 8.15 11.39
CA PHE A 70 11.15 8.58 11.69
C PHE A 70 10.36 7.53 12.46
N GLY A 71 9.35 8.02 13.16
CA GLY A 71 8.28 7.23 13.76
C GLY A 71 6.92 7.84 13.42
N GLY A 72 5.88 7.03 13.41
CA GLY A 72 4.55 7.52 13.06
C GLY A 72 3.47 6.46 13.17
N VAL A 73 2.34 6.77 12.54
CA VAL A 73 1.18 5.91 12.48
C VAL A 73 0.73 5.75 11.04
N ARG A 74 0.24 4.55 10.71
CA ARG A 74 -0.39 4.23 9.44
C ARG A 74 -1.79 3.70 9.70
N TYR A 75 -2.76 4.23 8.98
CA TYR A 75 -4.11 3.74 8.89
C TYR A 75 -4.31 3.10 7.51
N LEU A 76 -4.92 1.93 7.50
CA LEU A 76 -5.36 1.21 6.31
C LEU A 76 -6.86 0.92 6.43
N GLY A 77 -7.63 1.56 5.56
CA GLY A 77 -9.04 1.27 5.34
C GLY A 77 -9.21 0.40 4.10
N LEU A 78 -9.69 -0.83 4.29
CA LEU A 78 -10.05 -1.75 3.22
C LEU A 78 -11.56 -1.92 3.18
N LYS A 79 -12.13 -1.70 2.00
CA LYS A 79 -13.53 -2.02 1.71
C LYS A 79 -13.57 -3.02 0.57
N THR A 80 -14.08 -4.21 0.87
CA THR A 80 -14.32 -5.26 -0.13
C THR A 80 -15.81 -5.39 -0.33
N SER A 81 -16.25 -5.28 -1.57
CA SER A 81 -17.62 -5.58 -1.99
C SER A 81 -17.56 -6.72 -2.99
N THR A 82 -18.20 -7.84 -2.65
CA THR A 82 -18.22 -9.01 -3.53
C THR A 82 -19.64 -9.31 -3.94
N ASP A 83 -19.92 -9.14 -5.24
CA ASP A 83 -21.20 -9.50 -5.83
C ASP A 83 -21.05 -10.85 -6.54
N PHE A 84 -21.76 -11.86 -6.04
CA PHE A 84 -21.82 -13.18 -6.69
C PHE A 84 -23.19 -13.39 -7.32
N ASN A 85 -23.19 -13.80 -8.60
CA ASN A 85 -24.39 -14.26 -9.29
C ASN A 85 -24.20 -15.72 -9.72
N PHE A 86 -24.93 -16.64 -9.09
CA PHE A 86 -24.98 -18.04 -9.49
C PHE A 86 -26.18 -18.26 -10.44
N SER A 87 -25.92 -18.83 -11.62
CA SER A 87 -26.97 -19.39 -12.48
C SER A 87 -26.62 -20.83 -12.84
N GLY A 88 -27.55 -21.75 -12.59
CA GLY A 88 -27.39 -23.18 -12.89
C GLY A 88 -28.51 -23.69 -13.82
N PRO A 89 -28.32 -24.83 -14.49
CA PRO A 89 -29.36 -25.43 -15.32
C PRO A 89 -30.62 -25.67 -14.47
N ASN A 90 -31.79 -25.29 -15.00
CA ASN A 90 -33.11 -25.36 -14.36
C ASN A 90 -33.40 -24.38 -13.21
N GLY A 91 -32.63 -23.30 -13.04
CA GLY A 91 -33.05 -22.18 -12.15
C GLY A 91 -33.09 -22.52 -10.65
N VAL A 92 -32.50 -23.64 -10.22
CA VAL A 92 -32.59 -24.13 -8.82
C VAL A 92 -31.62 -23.42 -7.86
N LEU A 93 -30.65 -22.64 -8.34
CA LEU A 93 -29.68 -21.93 -7.48
C LEU A 93 -29.51 -20.46 -7.87
N GLY A 94 -30.61 -19.70 -7.82
CA GLY A 94 -30.55 -18.24 -7.80
C GLY A 94 -30.18 -17.74 -6.39
N ARG A 95 -28.91 -17.86 -5.99
CA ARG A 95 -28.40 -17.20 -4.78
C ARG A 95 -27.57 -15.99 -5.17
N SER A 96 -28.18 -14.81 -5.08
CA SER A 96 -27.49 -13.53 -5.03
C SER A 96 -27.28 -13.14 -3.57
N GLY A 97 -26.04 -12.85 -3.20
CA GLY A 97 -25.69 -12.33 -1.88
C GLY A 97 -24.49 -11.41 -2.03
N GLY A 98 -24.58 -10.22 -1.45
CA GLY A 98 -23.46 -9.29 -1.33
C GLY A 98 -23.03 -9.25 0.13
N SER A 99 -21.75 -9.55 0.39
CA SER A 99 -21.12 -9.21 1.67
C SER A 99 -20.27 -7.97 1.45
N SER A 100 -20.40 -7.01 2.36
CA SER A 100 -19.53 -5.84 2.40
C SER A 100 -18.76 -5.84 3.71
N ASP A 101 -17.50 -6.25 3.64
CA ASP A 101 -16.63 -6.24 4.81
C ASP A 101 -15.74 -4.99 4.77
N LYS A 102 -15.66 -4.31 5.92
CA LYS A 102 -14.81 -3.14 6.12
C LYS A 102 -13.80 -3.46 7.20
N ILE A 103 -12.52 -3.42 6.82
CA ILE A 103 -11.42 -3.65 7.74
C ILE A 103 -10.68 -2.33 7.92
N ASN A 104 -10.40 -2.01 9.19
CA ASN A 104 -9.69 -0.80 9.60
C ASN A 104 -8.48 -1.22 10.42
N VAL A 105 -7.29 -1.03 9.88
CA VAL A 105 -6.04 -1.36 10.55
C VAL A 105 -5.31 -0.09 10.93
N TRP A 106 -4.78 -0.09 12.15
CA TRP A 106 -3.92 0.96 12.68
C TRP A 106 -2.60 0.33 13.10
N ASP A 107 -1.52 0.82 12.50
CA ASP A 107 -0.16 0.34 12.75
C ASP A 107 0.71 1.48 13.27
N GLY A 108 1.55 1.18 14.26
CA GLY A 108 2.70 2.00 14.59
C GLY A 108 3.83 1.68 13.60
N ILE A 109 4.44 2.71 13.01
CA ILE A 109 5.53 2.54 12.03
C ILE A 109 6.79 3.24 12.50
N VAL A 110 7.94 2.65 12.20
CA VAL A 110 9.27 3.23 12.36
C VAL A 110 10.13 2.93 11.14
N GLY A 111 10.99 3.86 10.77
CA GLY A 111 11.75 3.69 9.54
C GLY A 111 12.77 4.78 9.27
N VAL A 112 13.30 4.72 8.05
CA VAL A 112 14.28 5.66 7.53
C VAL A 112 13.85 6.18 6.16
N ARG A 113 14.13 7.45 5.92
CA ARG A 113 13.90 8.08 4.62
C ARG A 113 15.02 9.03 4.28
N GLY A 114 15.11 9.40 3.02
CA GLY A 114 16.12 10.36 2.60
C GLY A 114 16.19 10.54 1.11
N ALA A 115 17.27 11.18 0.69
CA ALA A 115 17.62 11.33 -0.71
C ALA A 115 19.14 11.39 -0.85
N VAL A 116 19.64 10.73 -1.89
CA VAL A 116 21.05 10.79 -2.30
C VAL A 116 21.17 11.67 -3.54
N GLN A 117 22.15 12.56 -3.57
CA GLN A 117 22.47 13.39 -4.73
C GLN A 117 23.22 12.56 -5.78
N LEU A 118 22.76 12.58 -7.03
CA LEU A 118 23.38 11.83 -8.12
C LEU A 118 24.36 12.71 -8.90
N GLY A 119 25.59 12.82 -8.38
CA GLY A 119 26.68 13.60 -8.97
C GLY A 119 26.85 14.98 -8.36
N GLU A 120 28.07 15.51 -8.43
CA GLU A 120 28.40 16.86 -7.98
C GLU A 120 27.65 17.90 -8.83
N ASN A 121 26.94 18.83 -8.20
CA ASN A 121 26.15 19.88 -8.85
C ASN A 121 25.05 19.41 -9.82
N SER A 122 24.65 18.14 -9.74
CA SER A 122 23.55 17.60 -10.53
C SER A 122 22.19 17.96 -9.92
N ASN A 123 21.17 18.14 -10.74
CA ASN A 123 19.79 18.26 -10.26
C ASN A 123 19.12 16.91 -10.01
N TRP A 124 19.81 15.81 -10.34
CA TRP A 124 19.30 14.46 -10.14
C TRP A 124 19.52 13.97 -8.72
N PHE A 125 18.51 13.31 -8.16
CA PHE A 125 18.59 12.68 -6.84
C PHE A 125 17.83 11.36 -6.81
N MET A 126 18.20 10.50 -5.87
CA MET A 126 17.55 9.22 -5.62
C MET A 126 16.89 9.26 -4.25
N PRO A 127 15.56 9.49 -4.15
CA PRO A 127 14.86 9.38 -2.89
C PRO A 127 14.71 7.91 -2.50
N TYR A 128 14.76 7.66 -1.19
CA TYR A 128 14.55 6.32 -0.62
C TYR A 128 13.73 6.41 0.65
N TYR A 129 13.03 5.32 0.93
CA TYR A 129 12.14 5.19 2.07
C TYR A 129 11.99 3.71 2.43
N LEU A 130 12.07 3.40 3.72
CA LEU A 130 11.85 2.08 4.28
C LEU A 130 11.20 2.21 5.67
N ASP A 131 10.13 1.48 5.92
CA ASP A 131 9.59 1.27 7.26
C ASP A 131 9.20 -0.17 7.53
N VAL A 132 9.08 -0.42 8.82
CA VAL A 132 8.40 -1.57 9.40
C VAL A 132 7.38 -1.07 10.39
N GLY A 133 6.31 -1.82 10.58
CA GLY A 133 5.29 -1.51 11.55
C GLY A 133 4.53 -2.72 12.02
N ALA A 134 3.85 -2.57 13.14
CA ALA A 134 2.95 -3.57 13.69
C ALA A 134 1.73 -2.88 14.28
N GLY A 135 0.60 -3.58 14.30
CA GLY A 135 -0.67 -2.99 14.68
C GLY A 135 -1.71 -4.01 15.11
N ASN A 136 -2.95 -3.52 15.27
CA ASN A 136 -4.01 -4.26 15.96
C ASN A 136 -4.53 -5.50 15.20
N TYR A 137 -4.35 -5.54 13.87
CA TYR A 137 -4.76 -6.65 13.00
C TYR A 137 -3.61 -7.23 12.18
N SER A 138 -2.46 -6.55 12.15
CA SER A 138 -1.30 -6.97 11.37
C SER A 138 -0.15 -7.23 12.32
N ASN A 139 0.27 -8.49 12.41
CA ASN A 139 1.43 -8.86 13.20
C ASN A 139 2.71 -8.21 12.64
N TRP A 140 2.76 -7.98 11.32
CA TRP A 140 3.90 -7.33 10.67
C TRP A 140 3.51 -6.61 9.38
N THR A 141 4.03 -5.39 9.21
CA THR A 141 3.91 -4.59 7.99
C THR A 141 5.28 -4.09 7.59
N TRP A 142 5.53 -3.98 6.29
CA TRP A 142 6.70 -3.27 5.80
C TRP A 142 6.39 -2.53 4.52
N GLN A 143 7.06 -1.40 4.36
CA GLN A 143 6.94 -0.57 3.19
C GLN A 143 8.32 -0.13 2.72
N ALA A 144 8.56 -0.23 1.43
CA ALA A 144 9.74 0.34 0.81
C ALA A 144 9.37 1.06 -0.48
N TRP A 145 10.01 2.19 -0.73
CA TRP A 145 10.00 2.79 -2.04
C TRP A 145 11.29 3.54 -2.32
N THR A 146 11.65 3.56 -3.59
CA THR A 146 12.79 4.31 -4.10
C THR A 146 12.47 4.80 -5.50
N GLY A 147 13.26 5.73 -6.01
CA GLY A 147 13.00 6.31 -7.32
C GLY A 147 14.15 7.14 -7.84
N VAL A 148 13.90 7.81 -8.96
CA VAL A 148 14.79 8.83 -9.51
C VAL A 148 13.99 10.11 -9.62
N GLY A 149 14.59 11.19 -9.13
CA GLY A 149 13.99 12.52 -9.17
C GLY A 149 14.90 13.55 -9.82
N TYR A 150 14.27 14.58 -10.38
CA TYR A 150 14.94 15.75 -10.93
C TYR A 150 14.43 17.01 -10.24
N ARG A 151 15.36 17.86 -9.80
CA ARG A 151 15.05 19.15 -9.18
C ARG A 151 15.00 20.26 -10.22
N PHE A 152 13.82 20.85 -10.35
CA PHE A 152 13.58 22.07 -11.11
C PHE A 152 13.60 23.30 -10.18
N GLY A 153 13.70 24.49 -10.76
CA GLY A 153 13.58 25.74 -10.01
C GLY A 153 12.23 25.91 -9.30
N TRP A 154 11.16 25.34 -9.86
CA TRP A 154 9.79 25.41 -9.32
C TRP A 154 9.44 24.25 -8.35
N GLY A 155 10.24 23.19 -8.32
CA GLY A 155 9.83 21.96 -7.65
C GLY A 155 10.66 20.73 -8.02
N ASP A 156 10.21 19.56 -7.61
CA ASP A 156 10.87 18.27 -7.89
C ASP A 156 9.89 17.33 -8.59
N LEU A 157 10.35 16.62 -9.62
CA LEU A 157 9.62 15.52 -10.23
C LEU A 157 10.28 14.21 -9.82
N VAL A 158 9.49 13.19 -9.47
CA VAL A 158 9.99 11.89 -9.03
C VAL A 158 9.23 10.77 -9.72
N LEU A 159 9.96 9.85 -10.34
CA LEU A 159 9.46 8.53 -10.71
C LEU A 159 9.90 7.53 -9.64
N ALA A 160 8.96 6.85 -9.01
CA ALA A 160 9.20 5.94 -7.90
C ALA A 160 8.59 4.56 -8.16
N TYR A 161 9.07 3.57 -7.41
CA TYR A 161 8.47 2.25 -7.31
C TYR A 161 8.24 1.93 -5.83
N ARG A 162 7.00 1.58 -5.47
CA ARG A 162 6.58 1.36 -4.09
C ARG A 162 6.11 -0.08 -3.91
N ASN A 163 6.50 -0.67 -2.78
CA ASN A 163 5.96 -1.90 -2.25
C ASN A 163 5.46 -1.66 -0.82
N LEU A 164 4.27 -2.15 -0.53
CA LEU A 164 3.67 -2.19 0.79
C LEU A 164 3.09 -3.59 0.99
N THR A 165 3.49 -4.24 2.08
CA THR A 165 3.06 -5.60 2.38
C THR A 165 2.56 -5.66 3.82
N TYR A 166 1.44 -6.36 3.99
CA TYR A 166 0.82 -6.72 5.25
C TYR A 166 0.82 -8.24 5.38
N SER A 167 1.34 -8.74 6.49
CA SER A 167 1.32 -10.16 6.83
C SER A 167 0.68 -10.36 8.20
N THR A 168 -0.38 -11.16 8.22
CA THR A 168 -1.11 -11.53 9.44
C THR A 168 -0.82 -12.99 9.77
N SER A 169 -0.38 -13.27 10.99
CA SER A 169 -0.17 -14.67 11.43
C SER A 169 -1.44 -15.16 12.14
N GLY A 170 -2.28 -15.94 11.46
CA GLY A 170 -3.51 -16.53 12.02
C GLY A 170 -4.55 -16.94 10.96
N ASP A 171 -5.66 -17.55 11.41
CA ASP A 171 -6.83 -17.94 10.58
C ASP A 171 -7.73 -16.73 10.22
N GLU A 172 -7.15 -15.55 10.04
CA GLU A 172 -7.90 -14.34 9.68
C GLU A 172 -8.14 -14.24 8.17
N VAL A 173 -9.26 -13.61 7.80
CA VAL A 173 -9.82 -13.53 6.44
C VAL A 173 -8.89 -12.85 5.41
N ILE A 174 -7.85 -12.13 5.87
CA ILE A 174 -6.81 -11.54 5.00
C ILE A 174 -5.46 -12.11 5.43
N GLN A 175 -5.01 -13.15 4.72
CA GLN A 175 -3.78 -13.87 5.07
C GLN A 175 -2.52 -13.11 4.63
N ASP A 176 -2.53 -12.50 3.44
CA ASP A 176 -1.45 -11.64 2.94
C ASP A 176 -2.00 -10.59 1.96
N MET A 177 -1.68 -9.31 2.18
CA MET A 177 -1.99 -8.23 1.24
C MET A 177 -0.69 -7.57 0.77
N ARG A 178 -0.50 -7.50 -0.55
CA ARG A 178 0.66 -6.86 -1.15
C ARG A 178 0.22 -5.87 -2.23
N MET A 179 0.69 -4.64 -2.10
CA MET A 179 0.50 -3.58 -3.08
C MET A 179 1.86 -3.20 -3.65
N THR A 180 2.03 -3.29 -4.96
CA THR A 180 3.31 -2.95 -5.62
C THR A 180 3.05 -2.25 -6.94
N GLY A 181 3.73 -1.14 -7.19
CA GLY A 181 3.58 -0.46 -8.47
C GLY A 181 4.48 0.75 -8.66
N PRO A 182 4.59 1.24 -9.91
CA PRO A 182 5.22 2.52 -10.21
C PRO A 182 4.34 3.67 -9.73
N ALA A 183 4.97 4.79 -9.40
CA ALA A 183 4.32 6.03 -9.02
C ALA A 183 5.04 7.22 -9.65
N LEU A 184 4.31 8.25 -10.04
CA LEU A 184 4.86 9.54 -10.48
C LEU A 184 4.41 10.62 -9.49
N GLY A 185 5.35 11.41 -9.01
CA GLY A 185 5.11 12.48 -8.04
C GLY A 185 5.69 13.81 -8.49
N ALA A 186 5.00 14.89 -8.18
CA ALA A 186 5.49 16.26 -8.32
C ALA A 186 5.41 16.96 -6.97
N THR A 187 6.50 17.61 -6.55
CA THR A 187 6.56 18.43 -5.34
C THR A 187 6.79 19.87 -5.75
N PHE A 188 5.95 20.79 -5.29
CA PHE A 188 6.09 22.21 -5.58
C PHE A 188 6.83 22.91 -4.43
N ARG A 189 7.76 23.80 -4.76
CA ARG A 189 8.46 24.66 -3.80
C ARG A 189 8.21 26.11 -4.17
N TRP A 190 7.68 26.88 -3.22
CA TRP A 190 7.43 28.31 -3.32
C TRP A 190 8.01 29.03 -2.09
#